data_AF-A0A2U1N8F5-F1
#
_entry.id   AF-A0A2U1N8F5-F1
#
_cell.length_a   1.000
_cell.length_b   1.000
_cell.length_c   1.000
_cell.angle_alpha   90.00
_cell.angle_beta   90.00
_cell.angle_gamma   90.00
#
_symmetry.space_group_name_H-M   'P 1'
#
loop_
_entity.id
_entity.type
_entity.pdbx_description
1 polymer ?
#
loop_
_entity_poly.entity_id
_entity_poly.type
_entity_poly.pdbx_seq_one_letter_code
_entity_poly.pdbx_strand_id
1 'polypeptide(L)'
;MAQAHSCPTWFSYVCVKEFSSCWNSILREVHTLASKGFNFLSHCKIRVGNGLNTRFWLDTWILDLPLSVRFPRIFALERSKAVSVAVKRGASSLNVSFRRQVRDGVESHQLSELNSLLGSFILSPSSDRWFCDLNGEGKDVEALLSASENEF
;
A
#
# COMPACT_ATOMS: atom_id res chain seq x y z
N MET A 1 3.03 17.56 -16.34
CA MET A 1 1.87 16.64 -16.40
C MET A 1 1.78 15.94 -15.05
N ALA A 2 0.90 16.41 -14.16
CA ALA A 2 0.73 15.85 -12.83
C ALA A 2 0.12 14.45 -12.95
N GLN A 3 0.85 13.43 -12.50
CA GLN A 3 0.32 12.07 -12.43
C GLN A 3 -0.69 12.03 -11.28
N ALA A 4 -1.90 11.56 -11.58
CA ALA A 4 -2.90 11.23 -10.58
C ALA A 4 -2.35 10.09 -9.71
N HIS A 5 -1.72 10.45 -8.59
CA HIS A 5 -1.37 9.48 -7.57
C HIS A 5 -2.67 8.82 -7.10
N SER A 6 -2.77 7.52 -7.37
CA SER A 6 -3.93 6.71 -7.03
C SER A 6 -4.23 6.90 -5.55
N CYS A 7 -5.50 7.20 -5.24
CA CYS A 7 -5.98 7.33 -3.87
C CYS A 7 -5.49 6.14 -3.02
N PRO A 8 -4.73 6.37 -1.93
CA PRO A 8 -4.23 5.30 -1.08
C PRO A 8 -5.40 4.48 -0.52
N THR A 9 -5.26 3.16 -0.41
CA THR A 9 -6.32 2.27 0.08
C THR A 9 -6.78 2.59 1.51
N TRP A 10 -5.92 3.19 2.32
CA TRP A 10 -6.30 3.68 3.64
C TRP A 10 -7.36 4.78 3.61
N PHE A 11 -7.43 5.57 2.52
CA PHE A 11 -8.46 6.59 2.34
C PHE A 11 -9.86 5.97 2.30
N SER A 12 -9.96 4.72 1.81
CA SER A 12 -11.20 3.93 1.86
C SER A 12 -11.41 3.21 3.19
N TYR A 13 -10.35 2.90 3.95
CA TYR A 13 -10.47 2.23 5.26
C TYR A 13 -10.82 3.22 6.39
N VAL A 14 -10.18 4.40 6.42
CA VAL A 14 -10.45 5.45 7.43
C VAL A 14 -11.86 6.03 7.25
N CYS A 15 -12.30 6.26 6.00
CA CYS A 15 -13.67 6.69 5.72
C CYS A 15 -14.77 5.70 6.17
N VAL A 16 -14.43 4.42 6.38
CA VAL A 16 -15.42 3.38 6.70
C VAL A 16 -15.58 3.18 8.22
N LYS A 17 -14.65 3.66 9.04
CA LYS A 17 -14.70 3.44 10.51
C LYS A 17 -15.01 4.66 11.37
N GLU A 18 -14.75 5.90 10.96
CA GLU A 18 -14.93 7.06 11.87
C GLU A 18 -15.62 8.26 11.22
N PHE A 19 -16.45 8.91 12.04
CA PHE A 19 -17.36 10.00 11.75
C PHE A 19 -16.89 10.99 10.68
N SER A 20 -17.67 11.09 9.59
CA SER A 20 -17.39 11.95 8.42
C SER A 20 -17.10 13.43 8.76
N SER A 21 -17.54 13.94 9.91
CA SER A 21 -17.35 15.34 10.32
C SER A 21 -15.92 15.65 10.78
N CYS A 22 -15.33 14.84 11.67
CA CYS A 22 -13.96 15.07 12.17
C CYS A 22 -12.93 14.79 11.09
N TRP A 23 -13.17 13.75 10.28
CA TRP A 23 -12.30 13.40 9.17
C TRP A 23 -12.24 14.50 8.10
N ASN A 24 -13.35 15.16 7.80
CA ASN A 24 -13.37 16.29 6.87
C ASN A 24 -12.47 17.44 7.34
N SER A 25 -12.41 17.72 8.64
CA SER A 25 -11.50 18.73 9.19
C SER A 25 -10.04 18.33 9.01
N ILE A 26 -9.70 17.07 9.31
CA ILE A 26 -8.33 16.53 9.09
C ILE A 26 -7.96 16.60 7.60
N LEU A 27 -8.86 16.20 6.70
CA LEU A 27 -8.63 16.27 5.25
C LEU A 27 -8.41 17.69 4.75
N ARG A 28 -9.20 18.67 5.24
CA ARG A 28 -8.98 20.09 4.92
C ARG A 28 -7.58 20.54 5.34
N GLU A 29 -7.12 20.09 6.50
CA GLU A 29 -5.78 20.43 7.00
C GLU A 29 -4.68 19.74 6.18
N VAL A 30 -4.85 18.47 5.82
CA VAL A 30 -3.94 17.75 4.91
C VAL A 30 -3.86 18.46 3.54
N HIS A 31 -4.98 18.91 2.98
CA HIS A 31 -4.99 19.69 1.74
C HIS A 31 -4.31 21.06 1.91
N THR A 32 -4.49 21.70 3.06
CA THR A 32 -3.83 22.97 3.39
C THR A 32 -2.32 22.81 3.56
N LEU A 33 -1.86 21.68 4.10
CA LEU A 33 -0.44 21.34 4.16
C LEU A 33 0.13 21.03 2.78
N ALA A 34 -0.63 20.31 1.95
CA ALA A 34 -0.24 20.00 0.58
C ALA A 34 -0.08 21.27 -0.27
N SER A 35 -0.96 22.26 -0.12
CA SER A 35 -0.85 23.55 -0.81
C SER A 35 0.36 24.37 -0.36
N LYS A 36 0.87 24.11 0.86
CA LYS A 36 2.11 24.67 1.41
C LYS A 36 3.36 23.84 1.06
N GLY A 37 3.22 22.81 0.22
CA GLY A 37 4.33 21.96 -0.23
C GLY A 37 4.66 20.79 0.69
N PHE A 38 3.89 20.57 1.75
CA PHE A 38 4.06 19.42 2.64
C PHE A 38 3.08 18.32 2.30
N ASN A 39 3.56 17.26 1.65
CA ASN A 39 2.72 16.11 1.31
C ASN A 39 2.71 15.10 2.48
N PHE A 40 1.84 15.33 3.47
CA PHE A 40 1.68 14.43 4.62
C PHE A 40 1.56 12.95 4.21
N LEU A 41 0.84 12.68 3.11
CA LEU A 41 0.59 11.34 2.61
C LEU A 41 1.86 10.62 2.12
N SER A 42 2.86 11.35 1.63
CA SER A 42 4.12 10.73 1.19
C SER A 42 4.97 10.22 2.37
N HIS A 43 4.67 10.67 3.59
CA HIS A 43 5.35 10.21 4.81
C HIS A 43 4.66 9.00 5.45
N CYS A 44 3.50 8.60 4.94
CA CYS A 44 2.76 7.45 5.45
C CYS A 44 3.10 6.18 4.68
N LYS A 45 3.54 5.15 5.39
CA LYS A 45 3.91 3.83 4.86
C LYS A 45 3.03 2.74 5.45
N ILE A 46 2.85 1.66 4.69
CA ILE A 46 2.12 0.48 5.14
C ILE A 46 3.11 -0.48 5.81
N ARG A 47 2.78 -0.93 7.01
CA ARG A 47 3.34 -2.13 7.60
C ARG A 47 2.35 -3.26 7.40
N VAL A 48 2.63 -4.10 6.40
CA VAL A 48 1.78 -5.24 6.06
C VAL A 48 1.78 -6.25 7.19
N GLY A 49 0.59 -6.64 7.62
CA GLY A 49 0.34 -7.73 8.54
C GLY A 49 -0.22 -8.92 7.77
N ASN A 50 -1.54 -9.07 7.79
CA ASN A 50 -2.27 -10.13 7.09
C ASN A 50 -2.41 -9.87 5.58
N GLY A 51 -2.16 -8.65 5.11
CA GLY A 51 -2.13 -8.27 3.71
C GLY A 51 -3.50 -8.18 3.04
N LEU A 52 -4.60 -8.20 3.79
CA LEU A 52 -5.96 -8.13 3.23
C LEU A 52 -6.28 -6.74 2.65
N ASN A 53 -5.72 -5.69 3.25
CA ASN A 53 -6.07 -4.30 2.96
C ASN A 53 -5.02 -3.61 2.07
N THR A 54 -3.98 -4.35 1.69
CA THR A 54 -2.87 -3.88 0.89
C THR A 54 -2.92 -4.48 -0.49
N ARG A 55 -2.90 -3.65 -1.54
CA ARG A 55 -2.87 -4.08 -2.94
C ARG A 55 -1.45 -4.46 -3.33
N PHE A 56 -1.28 -5.70 -3.77
CA PHE A 56 0.02 -6.27 -4.09
C PHE A 56 0.82 -5.46 -5.12
N TRP A 57 0.18 -4.96 -6.18
CA TRP A 57 0.86 -4.27 -7.27
C TRP A 57 0.93 -2.75 -7.13
N LEU A 58 -0.07 -2.17 -6.49
CA LEU A 58 -0.35 -0.73 -6.57
C LEU A 58 0.12 0.02 -5.33
N ASP A 59 0.18 -0.65 -4.18
CA ASP A 59 0.63 -0.03 -2.95
C ASP A 59 2.15 -0.21 -2.75
N THR A 60 2.75 0.71 -2.01
CA THR A 60 4.17 0.70 -1.65
C THR A 60 4.32 -0.03 -0.30
N TRP A 61 4.50 -1.35 -0.35
CA TRP A 61 4.39 -2.19 0.86
C TRP A 61 5.62 -3.06 1.16
N ILE A 62 6.52 -3.22 0.21
CA ILE A 62 7.75 -4.02 0.35
C ILE A 62 9.01 -3.32 -0.16
N LEU A 63 8.86 -2.40 -1.11
CA LEU A 63 9.90 -1.49 -1.59
C LEU A 63 9.48 -0.05 -1.31
N ASP A 64 10.32 0.92 -1.65
CA ASP A 64 9.96 2.36 -1.60
C ASP A 64 9.10 2.82 -2.78
N LEU A 65 8.77 1.92 -3.73
CA LEU A 65 7.88 2.19 -4.84
C LEU A 65 6.97 0.99 -5.16
N PRO A 66 5.82 1.20 -5.83
CA PRO A 66 4.89 0.11 -6.14
C PRO A 66 5.50 -0.97 -7.03
N LEU A 67 5.17 -2.23 -6.79
CA LEU A 67 5.67 -3.36 -7.59
C LEU A 67 5.28 -3.24 -9.08
N SER A 68 4.17 -2.58 -9.39
CA SER A 68 3.76 -2.27 -10.78
C SER A 68 4.75 -1.39 -11.53
N VAL A 69 5.47 -0.52 -10.82
CA VAL A 69 6.51 0.36 -11.38
C VAL A 69 7.83 -0.39 -11.46
N ARG A 70 8.20 -1.18 -10.44
CA ARG A 70 9.44 -1.96 -10.45
C ARG A 70 9.44 -3.08 -11.49
N PHE A 71 8.33 -3.79 -11.62
CA PHE A 71 8.19 -4.99 -12.45
C PHE A 71 7.09 -4.82 -13.51
N PRO A 72 7.22 -3.85 -14.43
CA PRO A 72 6.14 -3.46 -15.34
C PRO A 72 5.75 -4.57 -16.33
N ARG A 73 6.69 -5.47 -16.69
CA ARG A 73 6.41 -6.56 -17.64
C ARG A 73 5.56 -7.64 -17.00
N ILE A 74 5.87 -8.01 -15.75
CA ILE A 74 5.04 -8.95 -15.00
C ILE A 74 3.71 -8.31 -14.62
N PHE A 75 3.71 -7.05 -14.18
CA PHE A 75 2.47 -6.34 -13.90
C PHE A 75 1.54 -6.32 -15.11
N ALA A 76 2.05 -6.15 -16.34
CA ALA A 76 1.23 -6.20 -17.55
C ALA A 76 0.51 -7.54 -17.76
N LEU A 77 1.02 -8.64 -17.19
CA LEU A 77 0.40 -9.97 -17.27
C LEU A 77 -0.71 -10.17 -16.25
N GLU A 78 -0.70 -9.45 -15.13
CA GLU A 78 -1.72 -9.58 -14.08
C GLU A 78 -3.13 -9.29 -14.60
N ARG A 79 -4.09 -10.18 -14.32
CA ARG A 79 -5.52 -9.91 -14.62
C ARG A 79 -6.12 -8.98 -13.57
N SER A 80 -5.86 -9.26 -12.29
CA SER A 80 -6.41 -8.48 -11.18
C SER A 80 -5.36 -7.50 -10.65
N LYS A 81 -5.36 -6.26 -11.16
CA LYS A 81 -4.35 -5.25 -10.77
C LYS A 81 -4.46 -4.85 -9.30
N ALA A 82 -5.66 -4.93 -8.74
CA ALA A 82 -5.96 -4.57 -7.35
C ALA A 82 -5.96 -5.78 -6.41
N VAL A 83 -5.42 -6.94 -6.82
CA VAL A 83 -5.31 -8.13 -5.95
C VAL A 83 -4.58 -7.79 -4.65
N SER A 84 -5.11 -8.27 -3.53
CA SER A 84 -4.50 -8.04 -2.22
C SER A 84 -3.23 -8.88 -2.03
N VAL A 85 -2.35 -8.44 -1.13
CA VAL A 85 -1.14 -9.19 -0.77
C VAL A 85 -1.51 -10.55 -0.21
N ALA A 86 -2.53 -10.64 0.66
CA ALA A 86 -3.02 -11.89 1.23
C ALA A 86 -3.38 -12.91 0.16
N VAL A 87 -4.22 -12.51 -0.80
CA VAL A 87 -4.70 -13.39 -1.87
C VAL A 87 -3.54 -13.79 -2.78
N LYS A 88 -2.68 -12.84 -3.14
CA LYS A 88 -1.57 -13.11 -4.06
C LYS A 88 -0.52 -14.03 -3.45
N ARG A 89 -0.22 -13.88 -2.15
CA ARG A 89 0.76 -14.68 -1.40
C ARG A 89 0.20 -16.04 -0.98
N GLY A 90 -1.11 -16.16 -0.78
CA GLY A 90 -1.77 -17.42 -0.47
C GLY A 90 -2.02 -18.32 -1.68
N ALA A 91 -1.82 -17.81 -2.90
CA ALA A 91 -1.92 -18.61 -4.12
C ALA A 91 -0.75 -19.61 -4.24
N SER A 92 -1.00 -20.73 -4.91
CA SER A 92 0.02 -21.76 -5.15
C SER A 92 1.24 -21.26 -5.95
N SER A 93 1.05 -20.23 -6.78
CA SER A 93 2.13 -19.49 -7.42
C SER A 93 1.68 -18.08 -7.80
N LEU A 94 2.64 -17.16 -7.97
CA LEU A 94 2.34 -15.80 -8.43
C LEU A 94 1.73 -15.77 -9.84
N ASN A 95 1.93 -16.81 -10.65
CA ASN A 95 1.49 -16.83 -12.04
C ASN A 95 0.01 -17.18 -12.21
N VAL A 96 -0.66 -17.68 -11.15
CA VAL A 96 -2.06 -18.15 -11.20
C VAL A 96 -3.02 -17.11 -11.78
N SER A 97 -2.85 -15.84 -11.38
CA SER A 97 -3.74 -14.76 -11.82
C SER A 97 -3.28 -14.06 -13.11
N PHE A 98 -2.23 -14.55 -13.77
CA PHE A 98 -1.75 -13.95 -15.02
C PHE A 98 -2.65 -14.31 -16.20
N ARG A 99 -2.72 -13.41 -17.19
CA ARG A 99 -3.49 -13.62 -18.42
C ARG A 99 -2.90 -14.69 -19.33
N ARG A 100 -1.60 -14.95 -19.21
CA ARG A 100 -0.85 -16.00 -19.90
C ARG A 100 0.38 -16.38 -19.09
N GLN A 101 1.06 -17.46 -19.49
CA GLN A 101 2.35 -17.82 -18.93
C GLN A 101 3.42 -16.74 -19.19
N VAL A 102 4.36 -16.66 -18.25
CA VAL A 102 5.55 -15.81 -18.33
C VAL A 102 6.46 -16.37 -19.42
N ARG A 103 6.92 -15.48 -20.30
CA ARG A 103 7.88 -15.84 -21.36
C ARG A 103 9.31 -15.68 -20.85
N ASP A 104 10.24 -16.21 -21.63
CA ASP A 104 11.66 -16.04 -21.33
C ASP A 104 12.13 -14.58 -21.52
N GLY A 105 13.39 -14.32 -21.18
CA GLY A 105 14.00 -13.00 -21.25
C GLY A 105 13.55 -12.10 -20.11
N VAL A 106 13.13 -10.87 -20.44
CA VAL A 106 12.86 -9.82 -19.44
C VAL A 106 11.70 -10.19 -18.50
N GLU A 107 10.67 -10.90 -18.99
CA GLU A 107 9.57 -11.33 -18.13
C GLU A 107 10.08 -12.33 -17.09
N SER A 108 10.77 -13.40 -17.52
CA SER A 108 11.38 -14.40 -16.63
C SER A 108 12.31 -13.77 -15.58
N HIS A 109 13.19 -12.85 -16.00
CA HIS A 109 14.09 -12.15 -15.09
C HIS A 109 13.34 -11.34 -14.02
N GLN A 110 12.33 -10.55 -14.42
CA GLN A 110 11.51 -9.79 -13.46
C GLN A 110 10.74 -10.69 -12.51
N LEU A 111 10.25 -11.85 -12.98
CA LEU A 111 9.57 -12.80 -12.11
C LEU A 111 10.55 -13.43 -11.10
N SER A 112 11.77 -13.77 -11.52
CA SER A 112 12.80 -14.31 -10.64
C SER A 112 13.18 -13.34 -9.54
N GLU A 113 13.43 -12.07 -9.88
CA GLU A 113 13.69 -11.01 -8.90
C GLU A 113 12.51 -10.81 -7.94
N LEU A 114 11.27 -10.80 -8.47
CA LEU A 114 10.07 -10.67 -7.65
C LEU A 114 9.94 -11.84 -6.65
N ASN A 115 10.19 -13.07 -7.09
CA ASN A 115 10.16 -14.24 -6.21
C ASN A 115 11.24 -14.16 -5.11
N SER A 116 12.46 -13.73 -5.47
CA SER A 116 13.54 -13.54 -4.50
C SER A 116 13.18 -12.48 -3.45
N LEU A 117 12.64 -11.34 -3.89
CA LEU A 117 12.16 -10.27 -3.01
C LEU A 117 11.06 -10.75 -2.06
N LEU A 118 10.13 -11.56 -2.55
CA LEU A 118 9.02 -12.04 -1.75
C LEU A 118 9.39 -13.20 -0.82
N GLY A 119 10.45 -13.95 -1.15
CA GLY A 119 10.92 -15.08 -0.35
C GLY A 119 11.34 -14.70 1.07
N SER A 120 11.79 -13.46 1.29
CA SER A 120 12.16 -12.95 2.61
C SER A 120 10.98 -12.40 3.42
N PHE A 121 9.83 -12.18 2.78
CA PHE A 121 8.69 -11.54 3.40
C PHE A 121 7.68 -12.57 3.91
N ILE A 122 7.21 -12.45 5.16
CA ILE A 122 6.24 -13.34 5.78
C ILE A 122 5.05 -12.52 6.30
N LEU A 123 3.84 -12.97 6.00
CA LEU A 123 2.62 -12.35 6.52
C LEU A 123 2.43 -12.70 8.00
N SER A 124 1.96 -11.74 8.79
CA SER A 124 1.56 -11.95 10.17
C SER A 124 0.04 -12.06 10.29
N PRO A 125 -0.49 -12.68 11.36
CA PRO A 125 -1.93 -12.75 11.58
C PRO A 125 -2.57 -11.41 11.98
N SER A 126 -1.76 -10.40 12.32
CA SER A 126 -2.23 -9.06 12.69
C SER A 126 -2.78 -8.30 11.48
N SER A 127 -3.66 -7.33 11.70
CA SER A 127 -4.11 -6.43 10.63
C SER A 127 -2.94 -5.63 10.04
N ASP A 128 -3.10 -5.22 8.77
CA ASP A 128 -2.24 -4.20 8.14
C ASP A 128 -2.33 -2.90 8.94
N ARG A 129 -1.19 -2.23 9.17
CA ARG A 129 -1.11 -0.97 9.91
C ARG A 129 -0.45 0.11 9.08
N TRP A 130 -0.86 1.34 9.28
CA TRP A 130 -0.25 2.51 8.64
C TRP A 130 0.59 3.27 9.66
N PHE A 131 1.75 3.73 9.26
CA PHE A 131 2.61 4.56 10.09
C PHE A 131 3.03 5.78 9.30
N CYS A 132 2.96 6.96 9.92
CA CYS A 132 3.46 8.19 9.31
C CYS A 132 4.68 8.63 10.09
N ASP A 133 5.82 8.71 9.41
CA ASP A 133 7.04 9.18 10.02
C ASP A 133 7.20 10.68 9.72
N LEU A 134 6.69 11.50 10.65
CA LEU A 134 6.71 12.96 10.53
C LEU A 134 7.98 13.57 11.13
N ASN A 135 8.71 12.83 11.99
CA ASN A 135 9.79 13.39 12.82
C ASN A 135 10.98 12.41 13.08
N GLY A 136 11.05 11.24 12.46
CA GLY A 136 12.01 10.17 12.77
C GLY A 136 11.57 9.25 13.92
N GLU A 137 10.42 9.52 14.53
CA GLU A 137 9.76 8.67 15.52
C GLU A 137 8.48 8.13 14.89
N GLY A 138 8.55 6.98 14.20
CA GLY A 138 7.40 6.40 13.53
C GLY A 138 6.25 6.15 14.51
N LYS A 139 5.17 6.93 14.39
CA LYS A 139 3.93 6.75 15.17
C LYS A 139 2.88 6.04 14.32
N ASP A 140 2.21 5.07 14.94
CA ASP A 140 1.07 4.37 14.35
C ASP A 140 -0.10 5.34 14.20
N VAL A 141 -0.71 5.41 13.02
CA VAL A 141 -1.82 6.34 12.78
C VAL A 141 -3.07 5.94 13.54
N GLU A 142 -3.30 4.65 13.77
CA GLU A 142 -4.43 4.21 14.61
C GLU A 142 -4.19 4.62 16.06
N ALA A 143 -2.94 4.60 16.53
CA ALA A 143 -2.60 5.10 17.86
C ALA A 143 -2.81 6.62 17.96
N LEU A 144 -2.48 7.39 16.92
CA LEU A 144 -2.73 8.84 16.87
C LEU A 144 -4.24 9.16 16.87
N LEU A 145 -5.05 8.39 16.15
CA LEU A 145 -6.51 8.55 16.15
C LEU A 145 -7.09 8.21 17.52
N SER A 146 -6.67 7.10 18.14
CA SER A 146 -7.12 6.70 19.49
C SER A 146 -6.69 7.66 20.59
N ALA A 147 -5.58 8.40 20.41
CA ALA A 147 -5.14 9.45 21.33
C ALA A 147 -6.01 10.71 21.21
N SER A 148 -6.51 11.03 20.02
CA SER A 148 -7.40 12.19 19.81
C SER A 148 -8.81 12.01 20.38
N GLU A 149 -9.22 10.76 20.63
CA GLU A 149 -10.49 10.45 21.30
C GLU A 149 -10.44 10.62 22.82
N ASN A 150 -9.24 10.70 23.43
CA ASN A 150 -9.07 10.86 24.88
C ASN A 150 -8.84 12.33 25.31
N GLU A 151 -8.90 13.29 24.38
CA GLU A 151 -8.81 14.73 24.67
C GLU A 151 -10.13 15.48 24.41
N PHE A 152 -11.27 14.78 24.32
CA PHE A 152 -12.61 15.39 24.31
C PHE A 152 -13.57 14.74 25.29
#